data_AF-A0A955WNU3-F1
#
_entry.id   AF-A0A955WNU3-F1
#
_cell.length_a   1.000
_cell.length_b   1.000
_cell.length_c   1.000
_cell.angle_alpha   90.00
_cell.angle_beta   90.00
_cell.angle_gamma   90.00
#
_symmetry.space_group_name_H-M   'P 1'
#
loop_
_entity.id
_entity.type
_entity.pdbx_description
1 polymer ?
#
loop_
_entity_poly.entity_id
_entity_poly.type
_entity_poly.pdbx_seq_one_letter_code
_entity_poly.pdbx_strand_id
1 'polypeptide(L)'
;MLALDQPVEYRALFEPEAPGAKPTSYASLSPRLGSLSDGEVVVETAYTRATGHEPLILPGMTPTTVDVPIVAAAANAGFTAELAGGGQVTEAIFWARMDELRQALDPGKEVVFNALFLDPWLWDLHLGKKSLVQKARRAGYPICGVTISAGVPELDQAVQLLDELHGLGMWLNAFKPGTVGQIKR
;
A
#
# COMPACT_ATOMS: atom_id res chain seq x y z
N MET A 1 16.70 -5.98 -40.69
CA MET A 1 15.25 -5.95 -40.99
C MET A 1 14.56 -6.31 -39.69
N LEU A 2 14.10 -5.31 -38.93
CA LEU A 2 13.41 -5.54 -37.65
C LEU A 2 12.01 -6.06 -37.96
N ALA A 3 11.74 -7.32 -37.66
CA ALA A 3 10.41 -7.90 -37.78
C ALA A 3 9.54 -7.34 -36.65
N LEU A 4 8.59 -6.48 -37.01
CA LEU A 4 7.52 -6.00 -36.14
C LEU A 4 6.50 -7.13 -36.02
N ASP A 5 6.63 -7.95 -34.97
CA ASP A 5 5.91 -9.22 -34.83
C ASP A 5 4.53 -9.06 -34.15
N GLN A 6 3.86 -7.90 -34.32
CA GLN A 6 2.52 -7.65 -33.78
C GLN A 6 1.65 -6.83 -34.76
N PRO A 7 0.43 -7.29 -35.13
CA PRO A 7 -0.44 -6.65 -36.13
C PRO A 7 -0.84 -5.19 -35.81
N VAL A 8 -0.82 -4.79 -34.54
CA VAL A 8 -1.25 -3.46 -34.08
C VAL A 8 -0.18 -2.39 -34.37
N GLU A 9 1.10 -2.72 -34.21
CA GLU A 9 2.20 -1.79 -34.44
C GLU A 9 2.36 -1.45 -35.92
N TYR A 10 2.07 -2.40 -36.81
CA TYR A 10 2.08 -2.17 -38.26
C TYR A 10 0.95 -1.22 -38.69
N ARG A 11 -0.26 -1.38 -38.13
CA ARG A 11 -1.39 -0.49 -38.43
C ARG A 11 -1.12 0.95 -37.97
N ALA A 12 -0.48 1.13 -36.82
CA ALA A 12 -0.08 2.45 -36.30
C ALA A 12 0.85 3.24 -37.25
N LEU A 13 1.53 2.59 -38.20
CA LEU A 13 2.37 3.26 -39.20
C LEU A 13 1.57 3.83 -40.39
N PHE A 14 0.37 3.31 -40.65
CA PHE A 14 -0.41 3.63 -41.86
C PHE A 14 -1.82 4.15 -41.56
N GLU A 15 -2.34 3.94 -40.35
CA GLU A 15 -3.64 4.41 -39.89
C GLU A 15 -3.42 5.55 -38.88
N PRO A 16 -3.78 6.82 -39.22
CA PRO A 16 -3.58 7.97 -38.33
C PRO A 16 -4.26 7.84 -36.96
N GLU A 17 -5.32 7.03 -36.89
CA GLU A 17 -6.10 6.80 -35.66
C GLU A 17 -5.74 5.49 -34.94
N ALA A 18 -4.84 4.67 -35.49
CA ALA A 18 -4.42 3.45 -34.81
C ALA A 18 -3.59 3.81 -33.58
N PRO A 19 -4.00 3.39 -32.37
CA PRO A 19 -3.31 3.77 -31.14
C PRO A 19 -1.93 3.10 -31.08
N GLY A 20 -0.89 3.85 -31.45
CA GLY A 20 0.49 3.51 -31.09
C GLY A 20 0.77 4.00 -29.67
N ALA A 21 0.95 3.09 -28.72
CA ALA A 21 1.38 3.46 -27.38
C ALA A 21 2.80 4.02 -27.43
N LYS A 22 2.96 5.34 -27.33
CA LYS A 22 4.29 5.94 -27.16
C LYS A 22 4.80 5.62 -25.76
N PRO A 23 6.03 5.11 -25.62
CA PRO A 23 6.59 4.83 -24.30
C PRO A 23 6.72 6.13 -23.50
N THR A 24 6.40 6.05 -22.20
CA THR A 24 6.56 7.17 -21.26
C THR A 24 8.05 7.45 -21.05
N SER A 25 8.45 8.72 -21.15
CA SER A 25 9.82 9.13 -20.85
C SER A 25 10.10 9.13 -19.35
N TYR A 26 11.26 8.65 -18.91
CA TYR A 26 11.68 8.75 -17.50
C TYR A 26 11.69 10.20 -16.98
N ALA A 27 11.90 11.20 -17.86
CA ALA A 27 11.85 12.61 -17.48
C ALA A 27 10.47 13.04 -16.95
N SER A 28 9.38 12.36 -17.34
CA SER A 28 8.05 12.65 -16.78
C SER A 28 7.84 12.08 -15.38
N LEU A 29 8.73 11.18 -14.93
CA LEU A 29 8.70 10.60 -13.59
C LEU A 29 9.68 11.30 -12.63
N SER A 30 10.43 12.29 -13.10
CA SER A 30 11.40 13.01 -12.27
C SER A 30 10.70 13.75 -11.12
N PRO A 31 11.23 13.65 -9.88
CA PRO A 31 10.70 14.38 -8.74
C PRO A 31 10.84 15.88 -8.95
N ARG A 32 9.95 16.65 -8.33
CA ARG A 32 9.96 18.13 -8.36
C ARG A 32 9.85 18.67 -6.95
N LEU A 33 10.13 19.96 -6.78
CA LEU A 33 9.76 20.67 -5.56
C LEU A 33 8.37 21.28 -5.78
N GLY A 34 7.48 21.09 -4.80
CA GLY A 34 6.19 21.74 -4.70
C GLY A 34 6.13 22.68 -3.51
N SER A 35 5.06 23.47 -3.41
CA SER A 35 4.78 24.30 -2.24
C SER A 35 3.33 24.12 -1.82
N LEU A 36 3.11 23.91 -0.53
CA LEU A 36 1.78 23.86 0.07
C LEU A 36 1.23 25.27 0.31
N SER A 37 -0.05 25.38 0.64
CA SER A 37 -0.74 26.67 0.83
C SER A 37 -0.18 27.50 2.00
N ASP A 38 0.45 26.85 2.96
CA ASP A 38 1.13 27.46 4.11
C ASP A 38 2.60 27.83 3.82
N GLY A 39 3.10 27.53 2.62
CA GLY A 39 4.47 27.82 2.18
C GLY A 39 5.48 26.71 2.46
N GLU A 40 5.07 25.58 3.02
CA GLU A 40 5.97 24.43 3.19
C GLU A 40 6.44 23.90 1.83
N VAL A 41 7.74 23.62 1.72
CA VAL A 41 8.36 23.05 0.51
C VAL A 41 8.35 21.53 0.61
N VAL A 42 7.73 20.86 -0.35
CA VAL A 42 7.57 19.40 -0.37
C VAL A 42 8.20 18.77 -1.60
N VAL A 43 8.54 17.48 -1.53
CA VAL A 43 8.99 16.71 -2.69
C VAL A 43 7.80 16.13 -3.43
N GLU A 44 7.55 16.61 -4.65
CA GLU A 44 6.47 16.13 -5.49
C GLU A 44 6.91 14.90 -6.31
N THR A 45 6.24 13.77 -6.10
CA THR A 45 6.40 12.52 -6.82
C THR A 45 5.04 11.95 -7.20
N ALA A 46 5.00 10.84 -7.95
CA ALA A 46 3.75 10.12 -8.16
C ALA A 46 3.14 9.62 -6.84
N TYR A 47 3.98 9.24 -5.86
CA TYR A 47 3.53 8.81 -4.55
C TYR A 47 2.89 9.95 -3.77
N THR A 48 3.58 11.09 -3.63
CA THR A 48 3.05 12.21 -2.84
C THR A 48 1.78 12.80 -3.43
N ARG A 49 1.64 12.85 -4.76
CA ARG A 49 0.37 13.22 -5.42
C ARG A 49 -0.77 12.24 -5.13
N ALA A 50 -0.48 10.95 -5.03
CA ALA A 50 -1.49 9.92 -4.80
C ALA A 50 -1.91 9.83 -3.33
N THR A 51 -0.97 10.05 -2.40
CA THR A 51 -1.20 9.79 -0.97
C THR A 51 -1.32 11.05 -0.12
N GLY A 52 -0.80 12.19 -0.58
CA GLY A 52 -0.64 13.39 0.23
C GLY A 52 0.44 13.26 1.33
N HIS A 53 1.14 12.13 1.42
CA HIS A 53 2.22 11.91 2.38
C HIS A 53 3.59 12.17 1.73
N GLU A 54 4.58 12.47 2.57
CA GLU A 54 5.99 12.50 2.16
C GLU A 54 6.40 11.17 1.51
N PRO A 55 7.32 11.15 0.53
CA PRO A 55 7.73 9.95 -0.19
C PRO A 55 8.69 9.09 0.62
N LEU A 56 8.41 8.94 1.92
CA LEU A 56 9.14 8.15 2.90
C LEU A 56 8.14 7.28 3.66
N ILE A 57 8.49 6.00 3.81
CA ILE A 57 7.62 4.99 4.44
C ILE A 57 8.40 4.35 5.58
N LEU A 58 7.78 4.25 6.75
CA LEU A 58 8.24 3.38 7.83
C LEU A 58 7.60 1.99 7.61
N PRO A 59 8.36 0.99 7.09
CA PRO A 59 7.78 -0.29 6.71
C PRO A 59 7.51 -1.18 7.93
N GLY A 60 6.63 -2.16 7.73
CA GLY A 60 6.31 -3.20 8.70
C GLY A 60 7.52 -4.07 8.95
N MET A 61 8.05 -4.03 10.18
CA MET A 61 9.23 -4.78 10.61
C MET A 61 8.92 -5.48 11.93
N THR A 62 9.02 -6.80 11.95
CA THR A 62 9.13 -7.55 13.21
C THR A 62 10.62 -7.62 13.58
N PRO A 63 11.07 -7.10 14.74
CA PRO A 63 10.29 -6.70 15.91
C PRO A 63 9.95 -5.19 16.01
N THR A 64 10.52 -4.31 15.20
CA THR A 64 10.53 -2.86 15.47
C THR A 64 9.16 -2.18 15.44
N THR A 65 8.32 -2.43 14.44
CA THR A 65 7.04 -1.71 14.25
C THR A 65 5.83 -2.52 14.70
N VAL A 66 6.03 -3.51 15.58
CA VAL A 66 4.93 -4.21 16.27
C VAL A 66 4.33 -3.36 17.40
N ASP A 67 5.08 -2.35 17.85
CA ASP A 67 4.72 -1.44 18.93
C ASP A 67 4.16 -0.13 18.37
N VAL A 68 3.09 0.36 18.99
CA VAL A 68 2.38 1.56 18.53
C VAL A 68 3.19 2.84 18.63
N PRO A 69 3.99 3.12 19.68
CA PRO A 69 4.62 4.43 19.84
C PRO A 69 5.46 4.88 18.64
N ILE A 70 6.26 3.98 18.04
CA ILE A 70 7.06 4.31 16.86
C ILE A 70 6.19 4.52 15.61
N VAL A 71 5.15 3.70 15.45
CA VAL A 71 4.23 3.77 14.30
C VAL A 71 3.39 5.05 14.35
N ALA A 72 2.81 5.35 15.52
CA ALA A 72 2.03 6.56 15.73
C ALA A 72 2.87 7.82 15.61
N ALA A 73 4.10 7.83 16.17
CA ALA A 73 5.02 8.96 16.01
C ALA A 73 5.32 9.25 14.53
N ALA A 74 5.58 8.21 13.72
CA ALA A 74 5.83 8.38 12.29
C ALA A 74 4.59 8.87 11.53
N ALA A 75 3.40 8.33 11.82
CA ALA A 75 2.15 8.75 11.19
C ALA A 75 1.77 10.20 11.54
N ASN A 76 1.90 10.59 12.81
CA ASN A 76 1.66 11.95 13.28
C ASN A 76 2.62 12.93 12.63
N ALA A 77 3.88 12.52 12.40
CA ALA A 77 4.88 13.30 11.66
C ALA A 77 4.61 13.39 10.13
N GLY A 78 3.54 12.78 9.62
CA GLY A 78 3.13 12.90 8.21
C GLY A 78 3.70 11.84 7.27
N PHE A 79 4.37 10.81 7.81
CA PHE A 79 4.87 9.69 7.04
C PHE A 79 3.86 8.56 6.98
N THR A 80 3.87 7.80 5.89
CA THR A 80 3.17 6.50 5.88
C THR A 80 3.89 5.54 6.83
N ALA A 81 3.14 4.99 7.78
CA ALA A 81 3.67 4.08 8.79
C ALA A 81 2.89 2.76 8.80
N GLU A 82 3.64 1.65 8.86
CA GLU A 82 3.07 0.30 8.86
C GLU A 82 3.19 -0.37 10.24
N LEU A 83 2.05 -0.73 10.84
CA LEU A 83 2.01 -1.62 12.01
C LEU A 83 2.32 -3.06 11.55
N ALA A 84 3.35 -3.66 12.13
CA ALA A 84 3.75 -5.03 11.80
C ALA A 84 2.79 -6.07 12.39
N GLY A 85 2.15 -6.85 11.50
CA GLY A 85 1.25 -7.95 11.86
C GLY A 85 1.95 -9.14 12.52
N GLY A 86 3.25 -9.35 12.29
CA GLY A 86 4.00 -10.51 12.81
C GLY A 86 3.99 -10.65 14.34
N GLY A 87 3.81 -9.56 15.09
CA GLY A 87 3.66 -9.58 16.55
C GLY A 87 2.22 -9.72 17.05
N GLN A 88 1.23 -9.63 16.16
CA GLN A 88 -0.20 -9.57 16.48
C GLN A 88 -0.80 -10.98 16.46
N VAL A 89 -0.27 -11.87 17.30
CA VAL A 89 -0.46 -13.32 17.20
C VAL A 89 -1.79 -13.84 17.76
N THR A 90 -2.56 -13.00 18.44
CA THR A 90 -3.90 -13.31 18.96
C THR A 90 -4.86 -12.16 18.74
N GLU A 91 -6.17 -12.43 18.78
CA GLU A 91 -7.21 -11.38 18.73
C GLU A 91 -7.02 -10.36 19.87
N ALA A 92 -6.69 -10.82 21.08
CA ALA A 92 -6.49 -9.95 22.24
C ALA A 92 -5.33 -8.97 22.05
N ILE A 93 -4.19 -9.44 21.53
CA ILE A 93 -3.03 -8.57 21.26
C ILE A 93 -3.38 -7.57 20.16
N PHE A 94 -4.01 -8.04 19.08
CA PHE A 94 -4.42 -7.17 17.98
C PHE A 94 -5.34 -6.04 18.46
N TRP A 95 -6.41 -6.35 19.21
CA TRP A 95 -7.35 -5.34 19.69
C TRP A 95 -6.71 -4.37 20.69
N ALA A 96 -5.83 -4.85 21.58
CA ALA A 96 -5.08 -3.97 22.46
C ALA A 96 -4.23 -2.95 21.67
N ARG A 97 -3.60 -3.37 20.57
CA ARG A 97 -2.84 -2.47 19.69
C ARG A 97 -3.72 -1.52 18.89
N MET A 98 -4.93 -1.95 18.50
CA MET A 98 -5.91 -1.06 17.86
C MET A 98 -6.37 0.04 18.81
N ASP A 99 -6.65 -0.30 20.07
CA ASP A 99 -7.03 0.67 21.10
C ASP A 99 -5.90 1.65 21.41
N GLU A 100 -4.65 1.15 21.48
CA GLU A 100 -3.47 1.98 21.67
C GLU A 100 -3.24 2.95 20.48
N LEU A 101 -3.38 2.48 19.23
CA LEU A 101 -3.32 3.35 18.04
C LEU A 101 -4.36 4.46 18.07
N ARG A 102 -5.59 4.13 18.45
CA ARG A 102 -6.70 5.10 18.53
C ARG A 102 -6.41 6.22 19.54
N GLN A 103 -5.64 5.92 20.59
CA GLN A 103 -5.26 6.91 21.61
C GLN A 103 -4.03 7.72 21.20
N ALA A 104 -3.08 7.11 20.47
CA ALA A 104 -1.80 7.72 20.14
C ALA A 104 -1.80 8.57 18.86
N LEU A 105 -2.72 8.32 17.94
CA LEU A 105 -2.78 9.04 16.65
C LEU A 105 -3.50 10.39 16.77
N ASP A 106 -2.95 11.39 16.08
CA ASP A 106 -3.61 12.68 15.94
C ASP A 106 -4.91 12.55 15.10
N PRO A 107 -5.92 13.41 15.32
CA PRO A 107 -7.16 13.35 14.56
C PRO A 107 -6.94 13.34 13.04
N GLY A 108 -7.53 12.36 12.35
CA GLY A 108 -7.42 12.20 10.90
C GLY A 108 -6.17 11.46 10.42
N LYS A 109 -5.24 11.09 11.32
CA LYS A 109 -4.12 10.20 10.99
C LYS A 109 -4.55 8.75 10.98
N GLU A 110 -4.02 8.00 10.02
CA GLU A 110 -4.27 6.58 9.86
C GLU A 110 -2.96 5.85 9.56
N VAL A 111 -2.94 4.55 9.82
CA VAL A 111 -1.77 3.69 9.57
C VAL A 111 -2.10 2.58 8.60
N VAL A 112 -1.06 1.98 8.02
CA VAL A 112 -1.18 0.78 7.19
C VAL A 112 -0.90 -0.44 8.05
N PHE A 113 -1.58 -1.56 7.81
CA PHE A 113 -1.29 -2.82 8.48
C PHE A 113 -0.44 -3.73 7.58
N ASN A 114 0.72 -4.18 8.05
CA ASN A 114 1.55 -5.13 7.28
C ASN A 114 1.19 -6.58 7.64
N ALA A 115 0.61 -7.31 6.70
CA ALA A 115 0.24 -8.73 6.85
C ALA A 115 1.26 -9.67 6.18
N LEU A 116 1.48 -10.83 6.78
CA LEU A 116 2.40 -11.87 6.29
C LEU A 116 1.62 -12.93 5.51
N PHE A 117 1.80 -13.00 4.18
CA PHE A 117 1.06 -13.93 3.33
C PHE A 117 1.42 -15.40 3.55
N LEU A 118 2.71 -15.69 3.78
CA LEU A 118 3.20 -17.06 3.92
C LEU A 118 3.01 -17.67 5.32
N ASP A 119 2.54 -16.91 6.31
CA ASP A 119 2.15 -17.45 7.60
C ASP A 119 0.63 -17.71 7.58
N PRO A 120 0.17 -18.97 7.41
CA PRO A 120 -1.25 -19.24 7.23
C PRO A 120 -2.09 -18.91 8.46
N TRP A 121 -1.49 -19.03 9.66
CA TRP A 121 -2.19 -18.72 10.91
C TRP A 121 -2.43 -17.23 11.04
N LEU A 122 -1.37 -16.42 10.87
CA LEU A 122 -1.49 -14.96 10.92
C LEU A 122 -2.33 -14.43 9.76
N TRP A 123 -2.21 -15.02 8.57
CA TRP A 123 -3.05 -14.66 7.43
C TRP A 123 -4.54 -14.88 7.72
N ASP A 124 -4.92 -16.07 8.18
CA ASP A 124 -6.31 -16.39 8.55
C ASP A 124 -6.81 -15.47 9.67
N LEU A 125 -5.94 -15.11 10.61
CA LEU A 125 -6.25 -14.19 11.70
C LEU A 125 -6.49 -12.75 11.19
N HIS A 126 -5.58 -12.20 10.40
CA HIS A 126 -5.60 -10.78 10.02
C HIS A 126 -6.53 -10.48 8.86
N LEU A 127 -6.48 -11.26 7.78
CA LEU A 127 -7.15 -10.95 6.51
C LEU A 127 -8.05 -12.07 5.99
N GLY A 128 -7.77 -13.33 6.32
CA GLY A 128 -8.55 -14.49 5.91
C GLY A 128 -9.79 -14.72 6.78
N LYS A 129 -9.97 -15.93 7.30
CA LYS A 129 -11.22 -16.36 7.96
C LYS A 129 -11.70 -15.44 9.08
N LYS A 130 -10.79 -14.92 9.90
CA LYS A 130 -11.13 -14.06 11.05
C LYS A 130 -11.22 -12.59 10.68
N SER A 131 -10.54 -12.16 9.61
CA SER A 131 -10.63 -10.83 9.00
C SER A 131 -10.59 -9.68 10.02
N LEU A 132 -9.66 -9.76 10.99
CA LEU A 132 -9.55 -8.78 12.07
C LEU A 132 -9.32 -7.36 11.54
N VAL A 133 -8.50 -7.21 10.49
CA VAL A 133 -8.21 -5.89 9.91
C VAL A 133 -9.48 -5.27 9.31
N GLN A 134 -10.25 -6.05 8.56
CA GLN A 134 -11.52 -5.59 8.00
C GLN A 134 -12.54 -5.25 9.11
N LYS A 135 -12.60 -6.06 10.17
CA LYS A 135 -13.46 -5.76 11.33
C LYS A 135 -13.03 -4.48 12.06
N ALA A 136 -11.73 -4.26 12.24
CA ALA A 136 -11.20 -3.06 12.84
C ALA A 136 -11.57 -1.82 12.01
N ARG A 137 -11.41 -1.88 10.69
CA ARG A 137 -11.83 -0.79 9.79
C ARG A 137 -13.33 -0.51 9.90
N ARG A 138 -14.19 -1.52 9.86
CA ARG A 138 -15.65 -1.37 10.04
C ARG A 138 -16.02 -0.76 11.39
N ALA A 139 -15.23 -1.04 12.44
CA ALA A 139 -15.41 -0.47 13.77
C ALA A 139 -14.84 0.94 13.93
N GLY A 140 -14.27 1.53 12.88
CA GLY A 140 -13.74 2.89 12.87
C GLY A 140 -12.33 3.03 13.44
N TYR A 141 -11.56 1.94 13.54
CA TYR A 141 -10.14 2.03 13.87
C TYR A 141 -9.32 2.63 12.72
N PRO A 142 -8.21 3.32 13.02
CA PRO A 142 -7.48 4.17 12.08
C PRO A 142 -6.53 3.36 11.19
N ILE A 143 -7.04 2.35 10.47
CA ILE A 143 -6.31 1.61 9.44
C ILE A 143 -6.80 2.05 8.07
N CYS A 144 -5.91 2.59 7.24
CA CYS A 144 -6.23 3.07 5.89
C CYS A 144 -5.84 2.11 4.77
N GLY A 145 -5.17 1.01 5.07
CA GLY A 145 -4.63 0.12 4.04
C GLY A 145 -3.90 -1.09 4.59
N VAL A 146 -3.53 -1.98 3.67
CA VAL A 146 -2.76 -3.20 3.97
C VAL A 146 -1.55 -3.30 3.06
N THR A 147 -0.39 -3.59 3.65
CA THR A 147 0.79 -4.05 2.92
C THR A 147 0.91 -5.56 3.05
N ILE A 148 0.83 -6.27 1.93
CA ILE A 148 0.99 -7.72 1.86
C ILE A 148 2.46 -8.04 1.61
N SER A 149 3.03 -8.78 2.56
CA SER A 149 4.46 -9.09 2.61
C SER A 149 4.71 -10.60 2.62
N ALA A 150 5.98 -10.97 2.45
CA ALA A 150 6.43 -12.36 2.35
C ALA A 150 5.83 -13.15 1.18
N GLY A 151 5.14 -12.54 0.23
CA GLY A 151 4.57 -13.20 -0.93
C GLY A 151 3.56 -12.31 -1.63
N VAL A 152 3.11 -12.75 -2.80
CA VAL A 152 2.05 -12.09 -3.57
C VAL A 152 0.98 -13.14 -3.84
N PRO A 153 -0.31 -12.90 -3.49
CA PRO A 153 -1.40 -13.82 -3.79
C PRO A 153 -1.53 -14.11 -5.29
N GLU A 154 -2.34 -15.10 -5.64
CA GLU A 154 -2.76 -15.27 -7.04
C GLU A 154 -3.67 -14.12 -7.48
N LEU A 155 -3.74 -13.85 -8.79
CA LEU A 155 -4.37 -12.64 -9.34
C LEU A 155 -5.84 -12.49 -8.91
N ASP A 156 -6.62 -13.56 -9.00
CA ASP A 156 -8.03 -13.58 -8.63
C ASP A 156 -8.23 -13.28 -7.13
N GLN A 157 -7.39 -13.87 -6.28
CA GLN A 157 -7.40 -13.64 -4.84
C GLN A 157 -6.98 -12.20 -4.49
N ALA A 158 -5.96 -11.68 -5.17
CA ALA A 158 -5.48 -10.32 -4.99
C ALA A 158 -6.54 -9.29 -5.39
N VAL A 159 -7.19 -9.46 -6.54
CA VAL A 159 -8.27 -8.58 -7.01
C VAL A 159 -9.44 -8.61 -6.04
N GLN A 160 -9.91 -9.80 -5.65
CA GLN A 160 -11.01 -9.93 -4.70
C GLN A 160 -10.70 -9.24 -3.35
N LEU A 161 -9.48 -9.40 -2.85
CA LEU A 161 -9.05 -8.76 -1.61
C LEU A 161 -8.98 -7.24 -1.76
N LEU A 162 -8.41 -6.72 -2.85
CA LEU A 162 -8.33 -5.28 -3.10
C LEU A 162 -9.72 -4.64 -3.26
N ASP A 163 -10.66 -5.32 -3.93
CA ASP A 163 -12.05 -4.86 -4.05
C ASP A 163 -12.74 -4.80 -2.68
N GLU A 164 -12.54 -5.80 -1.81
CA GLU A 164 -13.06 -5.76 -0.44
C GLU A 164 -12.46 -4.59 0.35
N LEU A 165 -11.12 -4.45 0.35
CA LEU A 165 -10.43 -3.38 1.06
C LEU A 165 -10.88 -2.00 0.56
N HIS A 166 -11.00 -1.83 -0.76
CA HIS A 166 -11.53 -0.61 -1.37
C HIS A 166 -12.96 -0.31 -0.91
N GLY A 167 -13.85 -1.31 -0.87
CA GLY A 167 -15.21 -1.18 -0.35
C GLY A 167 -15.29 -0.78 1.12
N LEU A 168 -14.22 -1.01 1.90
CA LEU A 168 -14.06 -0.55 3.28
C LEU A 168 -13.39 0.83 3.41
N GLY A 169 -13.13 1.50 2.28
CA GLY A 169 -12.41 2.77 2.24
C GLY A 169 -10.94 2.64 2.62
N MET A 170 -10.35 1.45 2.46
CA MET A 170 -8.92 1.23 2.65
C MET A 170 -8.22 1.45 1.31
N TRP A 171 -7.61 2.63 1.17
CA TRP A 171 -7.12 3.16 -0.10
C TRP A 171 -5.60 2.96 -0.30
N LEU A 172 -4.84 2.70 0.76
CA LEU A 172 -3.37 2.59 0.70
C LEU A 172 -2.90 1.13 0.80
N ASN A 173 -3.16 0.35 -0.25
CA ASN A 173 -2.79 -1.07 -0.29
C ASN A 173 -1.53 -1.31 -1.14
N ALA A 174 -0.67 -2.23 -0.72
CA ALA A 174 0.59 -2.51 -1.39
C ALA A 174 0.98 -4.00 -1.34
N PHE A 175 1.80 -4.42 -2.30
CA PHE A 175 2.47 -5.72 -2.30
C PHE A 175 3.99 -5.51 -2.18
N LYS A 176 4.68 -6.43 -1.51
CA LYS A 176 6.15 -6.51 -1.47
C LYS A 176 6.64 -7.72 -2.27
N PRO A 177 6.76 -7.62 -3.61
CA PRO A 177 7.29 -8.72 -4.42
C PRO A 177 8.79 -8.90 -4.15
N GLY A 178 9.22 -10.14 -3.96
CA GLY A 178 10.62 -10.53 -3.73
C GLY A 178 11.33 -11.07 -4.98
N THR A 179 10.62 -11.32 -6.08
CA THR A 179 11.20 -11.88 -7.31
C THR A 179 10.64 -11.19 -8.56
N VAL A 180 11.37 -11.27 -9.67
CA VAL A 180 10.89 -10.77 -10.98
C VAL A 180 9.58 -11.45 -11.40
N GLY A 181 9.41 -12.73 -11.07
CA GLY A 181 8.16 -13.44 -11.33
C GLY A 181 6.98 -12.85 -10.57
N GLN A 182 7.19 -12.44 -9.32
CA GLN A 182 6.18 -11.75 -8.52
C GLN A 182 5.93 -10.30 -8.97
N ILE A 183 6.93 -9.60 -9.51
CA ILE A 183 6.74 -8.25 -10.08
C ILE A 183 5.88 -8.28 -11.35
N LYS A 184 6.02 -9.35 -12.16
CA LYS A 184 5.29 -9.50 -13.43
C LYS A 184 3.87 -10.06 -13.28
N ARG A 185 3.56 -10.64 -12.12
CA ARG A 185 2.23 -11.17 -11.79
C ARG A 185 1.28 -10.02 -11.48
#